data_AF-A0A2Z6RK99-F1
#
_entry.id   AF-A0A2Z6RK99-F1
#
_cell.length_a   1.000
_cell.length_b   1.000
_cell.length_c   1.000
_cell.angle_alpha   90.00
_cell.angle_beta   90.00
_cell.angle_gamma   90.00
#
_symmetry.space_group_name_H-M   'P 1'
#
loop_
_entity.id
_entity.type
_entity.pdbx_description
1 polymer ?
#
loop_
_entity_poly.entity_id
_entity_poly.type
_entity_poly.pdbx_seq_one_letter_code
_entity_poly.pdbx_strand_id
1 'polypeptide(L)'
;MDVDQNTPNPLPITPLITNQNSSTKKKRLQKADRMEKILTRHVIPDDSKVNIRDIIIYDVPAKWSQEILLNHLTEWGTTISMMIKQQKKYMTVRVRIALSSFTVSSFDKGL
;
A
#
# COMPACT_ATOMS: atom_id res chain seq x y z
N MET A 1 -54.78 -36.31 -29.81
CA MET A 1 -53.65 -36.92 -30.52
C MET A 1 -52.70 -35.79 -30.88
N ASP A 2 -51.96 -35.30 -29.89
CA ASP A 2 -50.59 -35.72 -29.48
C ASP A 2 -49.56 -34.92 -30.30
N VAL A 3 -49.11 -33.77 -29.76
CA VAL A 3 -47.82 -33.58 -29.06
C VAL A 3 -46.65 -33.99 -29.94
N ASP A 4 -46.14 -33.04 -30.72
CA ASP A 4 -44.87 -33.20 -31.43
C ASP A 4 -43.69 -32.76 -30.55
N GLN A 5 -42.66 -33.60 -30.53
CA GLN A 5 -41.66 -33.70 -29.49
C GLN A 5 -40.48 -32.75 -29.76
N ASN A 6 -40.20 -31.87 -28.80
CA ASN A 6 -38.94 -31.13 -28.74
C ASN A 6 -37.78 -32.08 -28.38
N THR A 7 -36.81 -32.21 -29.28
CA THR A 7 -35.46 -32.70 -28.93
C THR A 7 -34.42 -31.79 -29.60
N PRO A 8 -33.58 -31.04 -28.86
CA PRO A 8 -32.50 -30.26 -29.45
C PRO A 8 -31.26 -31.14 -29.70
N ASN A 9 -30.73 -31.09 -30.93
CA ASN A 9 -29.46 -31.72 -31.31
C ASN A 9 -28.25 -31.07 -30.60
N PRO A 10 -27.18 -31.84 -30.29
CA PRO A 10 -26.04 -31.35 -29.53
C PRO A 10 -25.12 -30.42 -30.35
N LEU A 11 -24.52 -29.44 -29.66
CA LEU A 11 -23.60 -28.44 -30.20
C LEU A 11 -22.28 -29.08 -30.72
N PRO A 12 -21.67 -28.57 -31.82
CA PRO A 12 -20.38 -29.04 -32.30
C PRO A 12 -19.22 -28.48 -31.44
N ILE A 13 -18.28 -29.35 -31.07
CA ILE A 13 -16.99 -29.00 -30.46
C ILE A 13 -15.99 -28.67 -31.58
N THR A 14 -15.22 -27.58 -31.47
CA THR A 14 -14.09 -27.29 -32.38
C THR A 14 -12.81 -27.00 -31.59
N PRO A 15 -11.68 -27.68 -31.89
CA PRO A 15 -10.40 -27.45 -31.21
C PRO A 15 -9.46 -26.47 -31.95
N LEU A 16 -8.85 -25.57 -31.16
CA LEU A 16 -7.43 -25.16 -31.04
C LEU A 16 -6.56 -24.77 -32.30
N ILE A 17 -5.92 -23.58 -32.17
CA ILE A 17 -4.65 -23.00 -32.72
C ILE A 17 -4.63 -22.30 -34.08
N THR A 18 -4.14 -21.05 -34.10
CA THR A 18 -3.00 -20.59 -34.95
C THR A 18 -2.38 -19.26 -34.45
N ASN A 19 -1.18 -19.40 -33.89
CA ASN A 19 0.05 -18.58 -33.92
C ASN A 19 0.06 -17.03 -34.10
N GLN A 20 0.61 -16.39 -33.05
CA GLN A 20 1.76 -15.47 -32.96
C GLN A 20 1.93 -14.37 -34.02
N ASN A 21 2.09 -13.11 -33.59
CA ASN A 21 3.10 -12.16 -34.08
C ASN A 21 3.28 -10.96 -33.14
N SER A 22 4.53 -10.56 -33.00
CA SER A 22 5.14 -9.67 -32.03
C SER A 22 4.85 -8.17 -32.28
N SER A 23 4.55 -7.45 -31.20
CA SER A 23 5.10 -6.11 -31.01
C SER A 23 5.26 -5.84 -29.52
N THR A 24 6.51 -5.86 -29.07
CA THR A 24 6.93 -5.39 -27.74
C THR A 24 6.72 -3.87 -27.69
N LYS A 25 5.47 -3.44 -27.49
CA LYS A 25 5.21 -2.10 -26.98
C LYS A 25 5.77 -2.09 -25.56
N LYS A 26 7.02 -1.61 -25.42
CA LYS A 26 7.53 -1.07 -24.16
C LYS A 26 6.55 0.02 -23.75
N LYS A 27 5.49 -0.36 -23.02
CA LYS A 27 4.66 0.58 -22.29
C LYS A 27 5.65 1.25 -21.35
N ARG A 28 6.06 2.48 -21.68
CA ARG A 28 6.61 3.41 -20.70
C ARG A 28 5.57 3.42 -19.59
N LEU A 29 5.84 2.66 -18.53
CA LEU A 29 5.06 2.71 -17.32
C LEU A 29 5.23 4.14 -16.88
N GLN A 30 4.23 4.98 -17.17
CA GLN A 30 4.15 6.30 -16.59
C GLN A 30 4.35 6.04 -15.10
N LYS A 31 5.38 6.68 -14.53
CA LYS A 31 5.67 6.62 -13.10
C LYS A 31 4.46 7.26 -12.43
N ALA A 32 3.38 6.51 -12.29
CA ALA A 32 2.26 6.85 -11.46
C ALA A 32 2.91 7.13 -10.12
N ASP A 33 2.64 8.32 -9.59
CA ASP A 33 3.13 8.79 -8.32
C ASP A 33 2.75 7.71 -7.29
N ARG A 34 3.71 6.83 -6.96
CA ARG A 34 3.43 5.57 -6.26
C ARG A 34 3.24 5.93 -4.81
N MET A 35 1.97 6.04 -4.45
CA MET A 35 1.53 6.31 -3.10
C MET A 35 1.15 4.98 -2.45
N GLU A 36 1.90 4.59 -1.43
CA GLU A 36 1.70 3.32 -0.74
C GLU A 36 1.21 3.58 0.67
N LYS A 37 0.11 2.91 1.07
CA LYS A 37 -0.50 3.09 2.39
C LYS A 37 -0.44 1.79 3.17
N ILE A 38 0.13 1.86 4.36
CA ILE A 38 0.23 0.76 5.33
C ILE A 38 -0.66 1.12 6.52
N LEU A 39 -1.51 0.17 6.93
CA LEU A 39 -2.28 0.26 8.15
C LEU A 39 -1.80 -0.82 9.11
N THR A 40 -1.38 -0.42 10.30
CA THR A 40 -0.91 -1.35 11.32
C THR A 40 -2.09 -1.76 12.21
N ARG A 41 -2.28 -3.06 12.43
CA ARG A 41 -3.37 -3.61 13.26
C ARG A 41 -3.05 -3.58 14.77
N HIS A 42 -2.43 -2.51 15.26
CA HIS A 42 -2.15 -2.39 16.70
C HIS A 42 -3.35 -1.79 17.43
N VAL A 43 -3.71 -2.40 18.57
CA VAL A 43 -4.67 -1.82 19.51
C VAL A 43 -3.92 -0.76 20.32
N ILE A 44 -4.35 0.49 20.18
CA ILE A 44 -3.77 1.62 20.92
C ILE A 44 -4.50 1.72 22.26
N PRO A 45 -3.80 1.63 23.42
CA PRO A 45 -4.40 1.87 24.73
C PRO A 45 -5.05 3.25 24.80
N ASP A 46 -6.13 3.40 25.57
CA ASP A 46 -6.86 4.67 25.68
C ASP A 46 -5.95 5.82 26.14
N ASP A 47 -5.07 5.56 27.10
CA ASP A 47 -4.11 6.53 27.62
C ASP A 47 -3.11 7.01 26.55
N SER A 48 -2.81 6.17 25.55
CA SER A 48 -1.90 6.51 24.46
C SER A 48 -2.58 7.33 23.35
N LYS A 49 -3.92 7.40 23.33
CA LYS A 49 -4.66 8.14 22.29
C LYS A 49 -4.44 9.65 22.36
N VAL A 50 -4.18 10.20 23.56
CA VAL A 50 -3.87 11.62 23.76
C VAL A 50 -2.56 12.04 23.07
N ASN A 51 -1.66 11.07 22.85
CA ASN A 51 -0.34 11.27 22.25
C ASN A 51 -0.28 10.89 20.76
N ILE A 52 -1.44 10.74 20.11
CA ILE A 52 -1.48 10.53 18.66
C ILE A 52 -1.07 11.81 17.94
N ARG A 53 -0.12 11.71 17.02
CA ARG A 53 0.35 12.79 16.16
C ARG A 53 0.38 12.34 14.70
N ASP A 54 0.09 13.29 13.81
CA ASP A 54 0.31 13.15 12.38
C ASP A 54 1.62 13.88 12.02
N ILE A 55 2.63 13.13 11.60
CA ILE A 55 3.98 13.64 11.31
C ILE A 55 4.27 13.42 9.82
N ILE A 56 4.93 14.39 9.20
CA ILE A 56 5.44 14.27 7.83
C ILE A 56 6.97 14.33 7.88
N ILE A 57 7.60 13.27 7.42
CA ILE A 57 9.06 13.13 7.35
C ILE A 57 9.46 13.34 5.89
N TYR A 58 10.35 14.30 5.68
CA TYR A 58 10.93 14.62 4.38
C TYR A 58 12.30 13.96 4.21
N ASP A 59 12.81 13.95 2.97
CA ASP A 59 14.17 13.50 2.62
C ASP A 59 14.55 12.07 3.03
N VAL A 60 13.56 11.20 3.23
CA VAL A 60 13.82 9.79 3.50
C VAL A 60 14.37 9.13 2.23
N PRO A 61 15.52 8.43 2.27
CA PRO A 61 16.07 7.79 1.08
C PRO A 61 15.09 6.78 0.47
N ALA A 62 14.82 6.88 -0.83
CA ALA A 62 13.90 5.97 -1.53
C ALA A 62 14.35 4.50 -1.57
N LYS A 63 15.59 4.23 -1.14
CA LYS A 63 16.16 2.88 -1.00
C LYS A 63 15.73 2.17 0.29
N TRP A 64 15.18 2.89 1.27
CA TRP A 64 14.71 2.28 2.51
C TRP A 64 13.45 1.45 2.24
N SER A 65 13.43 0.23 2.74
CA SER A 65 12.24 -0.60 2.72
C SER A 65 11.24 -0.11 3.77
N GLN A 66 9.98 -0.53 3.62
CA GLN A 66 8.94 -0.23 4.60
C GLN A 66 9.26 -0.81 5.98
N GLU A 67 9.90 -1.98 6.03
CA GLU A 67 10.32 -2.62 7.27
C GLU A 67 11.37 -1.78 8.02
N ILE A 68 12.39 -1.29 7.32
CA ILE A 68 13.41 -0.40 7.90
C ILE A 68 12.74 0.86 8.46
N LEU A 69 11.81 1.44 7.69
CA LEU A 69 11.08 2.62 8.10
C LEU A 69 10.20 2.36 9.33
N LEU A 70 9.48 1.24 9.36
CA LEU A 70 8.69 0.83 10.54
C LEU A 70 9.58 0.62 11.76
N ASN A 71 10.75 -0.01 11.62
CA ASN A 71 11.68 -0.22 12.73
C ASN A 71 12.13 1.11 13.35
N HIS A 72 12.54 2.08 12.53
CA HIS A 72 12.86 3.42 13.04
C HIS A 72 11.65 4.10 13.70
N LEU A 73 10.44 3.94 13.14
CA LEU A 73 9.24 4.51 13.75
C LEU A 73 8.87 3.86 15.09
N THR A 74 9.24 2.59 15.33
CA THR A 74 8.99 1.95 16.64
C THR A 74 9.79 2.57 17.78
N GLU A 75 10.93 3.20 17.49
CA GLU A 75 11.70 3.96 18.48
C GLU A 75 10.94 5.21 18.95
N TRP A 76 10.04 5.74 18.13
CA TRP A 76 9.24 6.92 18.47
C TRP A 76 7.95 6.57 19.20
N GLY A 77 7.36 5.42 18.87
CA GLY A 77 6.13 4.95 19.48
C GLY A 77 5.39 3.95 18.59
N THR A 78 4.08 3.82 18.82
CA THR A 78 3.26 2.83 18.12
C THR A 78 2.68 3.41 16.83
N THR A 79 3.18 2.95 15.69
CA THR A 79 2.69 3.39 14.37
C THR A 79 1.30 2.83 14.09
N ILE A 80 0.33 3.71 13.84
CA ILE A 80 -1.06 3.36 13.51
C ILE A 80 -1.20 3.18 12.00
N SER A 81 -0.71 4.15 11.24
CA SER A 81 -0.75 4.10 9.79
C SER A 81 0.39 4.90 9.19
N MET A 82 0.84 4.50 8.02
CA MET A 82 1.89 5.17 7.27
C MET A 82 1.51 5.27 5.81
N MET A 83 1.92 6.37 5.20
CA MET A 83 1.72 6.65 3.79
C MET A 83 3.03 7.14 3.21
N ILE A 84 3.48 6.48 2.15
CA ILE A 84 4.76 6.74 1.51
C ILE A 84 4.48 7.29 0.13
N LYS A 85 5.15 8.38 -0.20
CA LYS A 85 5.15 8.98 -1.53
C LYS A 85 6.58 9.06 -2.05
N GLN A 86 6.92 8.22 -3.02
CA GLN A 86 8.28 8.19 -3.57
C GLN A 86 8.49 9.33 -4.59
N GLN A 87 9.55 10.12 -4.38
CA GLN A 87 9.93 11.24 -5.23
C GLN A 87 11.41 11.13 -5.67
N LYS A 88 11.64 10.55 -6.85
CA LYS A 88 12.99 10.30 -7.39
C LYS A 88 13.85 9.48 -6.41
N LYS A 89 14.90 10.08 -5.83
CA LYS A 89 15.86 9.44 -4.91
C LYS A 89 15.45 9.53 -3.43
N TYR A 90 14.42 10.30 -3.13
CA TYR A 90 13.84 10.43 -1.79
C TYR A 90 12.37 10.01 -1.78
N MET A 91 11.79 9.94 -0.59
CA MET A 91 10.37 9.76 -0.38
C MET A 91 9.91 10.63 0.78
N THR A 92 8.64 11.03 0.73
CA THR A 92 7.94 11.66 1.84
C THR A 92 7.14 10.59 2.56
N VAL A 93 7.25 10.56 3.88
CA VAL A 93 6.53 9.62 4.74
C VAL A 93 5.58 10.41 5.61
N ARG A 94 4.27 10.21 5.43
CA ARG A 94 3.27 10.70 6.36
C ARG A 94 2.89 9.56 7.31
N VAL A 95 3.12 9.75 8.59
CA VAL A 95 2.86 8.76 9.63
C VAL A 95 1.87 9.30 10.64
N ARG A 96 0.93 8.45 11.03
CA ARG A 96 0.08 8.64 12.20
C ARG A 96 0.58 7.70 13.29
N ILE A 97 1.08 8.25 14.38
CA ILE A 97 1.80 7.51 15.43
C ILE A 97 1.29 7.93 16.81
N ALA A 98 1.12 6.97 17.71
CA ALA A 98 0.98 7.25 19.14
C ALA A 98 2.38 7.34 19.74
N LEU A 99 2.81 8.56 20.09
CA LEU A 99 4.13 8.80 20.65
C LEU A 99 4.25 8.20 22.05
N SER A 100 5.43 7.66 22.37
CA SER A 100 5.76 7.25 23.73
C SER A 100 5.92 8.47 24.64
N SER A 101 5.78 8.27 25.96
CA SER A 101 5.97 9.36 26.93
C SER A 101 7.35 10.04 26.81
N PHE A 102 8.38 9.27 26.46
CA PHE A 102 9.73 9.78 26.23
C PHE A 102 9.79 10.72 25.02
N THR A 103 9.17 10.34 23.91
CA THR A 103 9.21 11.13 22.67
C THR A 103 8.27 12.33 22.69
N VAL A 104 7.15 12.27 23.41
CA VAL A 104 6.24 13.41 23.60
C VAL A 104 6.97 14.61 24.22
N SER A 105 7.77 14.38 25.27
CA SER A 105 8.52 15.46 25.94
C SER A 105 9.50 16.17 25.02
N SER A 106 10.12 15.44 24.09
CA SER A 106 11.04 16.03 23.10
C SER A 106 10.27 16.74 21.98
N PHE A 107 9.20 16.12 21.49
CA PHE A 107 8.37 16.67 20.42
C PHE A 107 7.70 17.99 20.80
N ASP A 108 7.13 18.08 22.01
CA ASP A 108 6.47 19.29 22.49
C ASP A 108 7.44 20.46 22.70
N LYS A 109 8.75 20.19 22.78
CA LYS A 109 9.81 21.20 22.85
C LYS A 109 10.26 21.70 21.47
N GLY A 110 9.68 21.19 20.39
CA GLY A 110 9.95 21.64 19.02
C GLY A 110 11.19 21.02 18.37
N LEU A 111 11.56 19.80 18.78
CA LEU A 111 12.54 18.96 18.08
C LEU A 111 11.88 18.11 17.00
#